data_AF-A0A7C7XXN1-F1
#
_entry.id   AF-A0A7C7XXN1-F1
#
_cell.length_a   1.000
_cell.length_b   1.000
_cell.length_c   1.000
_cell.angle_alpha   90.00
_cell.angle_beta   90.00
_cell.angle_gamma   90.00
#
_symmetry.space_group_name_H-M   'P 1'
#
loop_
_entity.id
_entity.type
_entity.pdbx_description
1 polymer ?
#
loop_
_entity_poly.entity_id
_entity_poly.type
_entity_poly.pdbx_seq_one_letter_code
_entity_poly.pdbx_strand_id
1 'polypeptide(L)'
;MKILDAELIASAPQIDKLPPSGLPEIAFLGRSNVGKSSLLNALARRKKLARTSGTPGKTRELVLFRVRTDRGDVGFVDLPGYGWAKVSRKERASWGKLVESYLAGRPELRLAIVLQDLRRAWSEDESLLLQWLATKNVPGRIVLTKIDKLKLMKRKERIHKLTKEIGPGFGNPISTSSQKGDGLDLVWRTCLEYAFPREEEPETLIPPGDDSFAV
;
A
#
# COMPACT_ATOMS: atom_id res chain seq x y z
N MET A 1 11.57 -7.84 -12.97
CA MET A 1 10.52 -6.87 -13.28
C MET A 1 11.18 -5.58 -13.76
N LYS A 2 10.75 -5.10 -14.91
CA LYS A 2 11.14 -3.84 -15.53
C LYS A 2 9.95 -2.89 -15.49
N ILE A 3 10.19 -1.64 -15.10
CA ILE A 3 9.21 -0.57 -15.22
C ILE A 3 9.43 0.08 -16.56
N LEU A 4 8.38 0.12 -17.38
CA LEU A 4 8.39 0.63 -18.73
C LEU A 4 8.03 2.11 -18.74
N ASP A 5 7.01 2.49 -17.97
CA ASP A 5 6.54 3.86 -17.88
C ASP A 5 5.68 4.10 -16.63
N ALA A 6 5.45 5.37 -16.28
CA ALA A 6 4.46 5.75 -15.30
C ALA A 6 3.89 7.15 -15.59
N GLU A 7 2.56 7.28 -15.51
CA GLU A 7 1.82 8.49 -15.85
C GLU A 7 0.69 8.76 -14.84
N LEU A 8 0.32 10.03 -14.72
CA LEU A 8 -0.88 10.45 -13.97
C LEU A 8 -2.12 10.20 -14.83
N ILE A 9 -3.08 9.45 -14.30
CA ILE A 9 -4.39 9.27 -14.96
C ILE A 9 -5.35 10.37 -14.49
N ALA A 10 -5.54 10.50 -13.18
CA ALA A 10 -6.55 11.39 -12.63
C ALA A 10 -6.22 11.83 -11.19
N SER A 11 -6.81 12.96 -10.78
CA SER A 11 -6.87 13.41 -9.40
C SER A 11 -8.32 13.76 -9.09
N ALA A 12 -8.84 13.28 -7.96
CA ALA A 12 -10.26 13.41 -7.63
C ALA A 12 -10.48 13.66 -6.14
N PRO A 13 -11.27 14.68 -5.74
CA PRO A 13 -11.61 14.94 -4.35
C PRO A 13 -12.62 13.93 -3.77
N GLN A 14 -13.24 13.12 -4.63
CA GLN A 14 -14.28 12.15 -4.28
C GLN A 14 -14.15 10.90 -5.18
N ILE A 15 -14.57 9.75 -4.65
CA ILE A 15 -14.44 8.45 -5.35
C ILE A 15 -15.23 8.39 -6.66
N ASP A 16 -16.42 9.01 -6.71
CA ASP A 16 -17.29 9.08 -7.89
C ASP A 16 -16.69 9.91 -9.04
N LYS A 17 -15.69 10.74 -8.73
CA LYS A 17 -14.92 11.52 -9.71
C LYS A 17 -13.63 10.83 -10.13
N LEU A 18 -13.27 9.70 -9.50
CA LEU A 18 -12.12 8.92 -9.89
C LEU A 18 -12.55 7.92 -11.00
N PRO A 19 -12.05 8.07 -12.24
CA PRO A 19 -12.49 7.22 -13.34
C PRO A 19 -12.17 5.74 -13.04
N PRO A 20 -13.00 4.79 -13.48
CA PRO A 20 -12.65 3.37 -13.42
C PRO A 20 -11.36 3.18 -14.21
N SER A 21 -10.35 2.58 -13.57
CA SER A 21 -9.03 2.45 -14.21
C SER A 21 -8.99 1.25 -15.16
N GLY A 22 -9.81 0.23 -14.89
CA GLY A 22 -9.71 -1.09 -15.53
C GLY A 22 -8.42 -1.83 -15.16
N LEU A 23 -7.68 -1.35 -14.15
CA LEU A 23 -6.41 -1.90 -13.69
C LEU A 23 -6.56 -2.45 -12.27
N PRO A 24 -5.79 -3.47 -11.87
CA PRO A 24 -5.63 -3.76 -10.44
C PRO A 24 -5.01 -2.55 -9.73
N GLU A 25 -5.66 -2.08 -8.68
CA GLU A 25 -5.26 -0.89 -7.93
C GLU A 25 -4.57 -1.24 -6.60
N ILE A 26 -3.45 -0.57 -6.34
CA ILE A 26 -2.69 -0.62 -5.08
C ILE A 26 -2.78 0.75 -4.42
N ALA A 27 -3.43 0.80 -3.27
CA ALA A 27 -3.59 2.02 -2.50
C ALA A 27 -2.39 2.26 -1.59
N PHE A 28 -1.91 3.50 -1.54
CA PHE A 28 -0.84 3.91 -0.64
C PHE A 28 -1.40 4.92 0.35
N LEU A 29 -1.23 4.63 1.64
CA LEU A 29 -1.72 5.47 2.72
C LEU A 29 -0.72 5.53 3.86
N GLY A 30 -0.76 6.60 4.61
CA GLY A 30 0.17 6.82 5.70
C GLY A 30 0.14 8.26 6.16
N ARG A 31 0.74 8.53 7.32
CA ARG A 31 0.72 9.88 7.91
C ARG A 31 1.36 10.92 6.99
N SER A 32 0.98 12.19 7.16
CA SER A 32 1.69 13.27 6.46
C SER A 32 3.20 13.21 6.73
N ASN A 33 4.00 13.45 5.69
CA ASN A 33 5.46 13.35 5.70
C ASN A 33 6.05 11.98 6.05
N VAL A 34 5.27 10.89 6.00
CA VAL A 34 5.77 9.54 6.24
C VAL A 34 6.81 9.12 5.18
N GLY A 35 6.67 9.60 3.94
CA GLY A 35 7.53 9.20 2.82
C GLY A 35 6.77 8.63 1.62
N LYS A 36 5.44 8.67 1.62
CA LYS A 36 4.54 8.13 0.58
C LYS A 36 4.89 8.58 -0.84
N SER A 37 4.93 9.88 -1.10
CA SER A 37 5.27 10.40 -2.44
C SER A 37 6.70 10.03 -2.85
N SER A 38 7.64 9.98 -1.90
CA SER A 38 9.02 9.52 -2.17
C SER A 38 9.06 8.03 -2.54
N LEU A 39 8.27 7.20 -1.86
CA LEU A 39 8.15 5.78 -2.17
C LEU A 39 7.49 5.56 -3.53
N LEU A 40 6.38 6.23 -3.83
CA LEU A 40 5.71 6.17 -5.14
C LEU A 40 6.66 6.54 -6.29
N ASN A 41 7.39 7.65 -6.14
CA ASN A 41 8.39 8.09 -7.10
C ASN A 41 9.52 7.07 -7.28
N ALA A 42 10.01 6.46 -6.18
CA ALA A 42 11.05 5.45 -6.22
C ALA A 42 10.56 4.15 -6.89
N LEU A 43 9.35 3.69 -6.55
CA LEU A 43 8.72 2.53 -7.16
C LEU A 43 8.48 2.74 -8.66
N ALA A 44 8.02 3.92 -9.07
CA ALA A 44 7.78 4.25 -10.47
C ALA A 44 9.07 4.60 -11.25
N ARG A 45 10.24 4.68 -10.58
CA ARG A 45 11.50 5.19 -11.15
C ARG A 45 11.36 6.58 -11.81
N ARG A 46 10.49 7.43 -11.26
CA ARG A 46 10.21 8.79 -11.74
C ARG A 46 10.42 9.80 -10.61
N LYS A 47 11.13 10.90 -10.86
CA LYS A 47 11.43 11.91 -9.81
C LYS A 47 10.25 12.82 -9.45
N LYS A 48 9.23 12.93 -10.30
CA LYS A 48 8.15 13.92 -10.19
C LYS A 48 6.76 13.38 -10.54
N LEU A 49 6.54 12.06 -10.41
CA LEU A 49 5.23 11.46 -10.66
C LEU A 49 4.25 11.89 -9.55
N ALA A 50 4.59 11.56 -8.30
CA ALA A 50 3.86 12.01 -7.13
C ALA A 50 4.48 13.32 -6.61
N ARG A 51 3.66 14.35 -6.42
CA ARG A 51 4.10 15.63 -5.86
C ARG A 51 4.54 15.45 -4.41
N THR A 52 5.83 15.63 -4.13
CA THR A 52 6.37 15.72 -2.77
C THR A 52 6.10 17.11 -2.19
N SER A 53 4.86 17.43 -1.78
CA SER A 53 4.60 18.74 -1.17
C SER A 53 5.18 18.78 0.25
N GLY A 54 6.16 19.65 0.49
CA GLY A 54 6.71 19.89 1.84
C GLY A 54 5.73 20.60 2.80
N THR A 55 4.59 21.07 2.29
CA THR A 55 3.53 21.73 3.08
C THR A 55 2.44 20.71 3.45
N PRO A 56 2.27 20.35 4.74
CA PRO A 56 1.20 19.45 5.18
C PRO A 56 -0.18 20.01 4.80
N GLY A 57 -1.07 19.15 4.29
CA GLY A 57 -2.49 19.48 4.08
C GLY A 57 -2.92 19.82 2.64
N LYS A 58 -2.03 19.74 1.65
CA LYS A 58 -2.38 20.04 0.24
C LYS A 58 -2.97 18.87 -0.56
N THR A 59 -2.70 17.61 -0.21
CA THR A 59 -3.31 16.46 -0.91
C THR A 59 -4.60 16.07 -0.19
N ARG A 60 -5.72 16.63 -0.65
CA ARG A 60 -7.09 16.27 -0.22
C ARG A 60 -7.79 15.33 -1.22
N GLU A 61 -7.08 14.94 -2.26
CA GLU A 61 -7.61 14.19 -3.39
C GLU A 61 -6.97 12.80 -3.46
N LEU A 62 -7.72 11.86 -4.02
CA LEU A 62 -7.21 10.59 -4.51
C LEU A 62 -6.43 10.87 -5.79
N VAL A 63 -5.19 10.39 -5.89
CA VAL A 63 -4.39 10.55 -7.12
C VAL A 63 -4.10 9.19 -7.69
N LEU A 64 -4.57 8.93 -8.90
CA LEU A 64 -4.41 7.66 -9.62
C LEU A 64 -3.31 7.79 -10.66
N PHE A 65 -2.32 6.90 -10.58
CA PHE A 65 -1.23 6.76 -11.53
C PHE A 65 -1.32 5.40 -12.22
N ARG A 66 -1.03 5.35 -13.52
CA ARG A 66 -0.75 4.09 -14.22
C ARG A 66 0.75 3.84 -14.14
N VAL A 67 1.14 2.63 -13.73
CA VAL A 67 2.53 2.17 -13.81
C VAL A 67 2.60 0.95 -14.71
N ARG A 68 3.30 1.10 -15.84
CA ARG A 68 3.45 0.07 -16.86
C ARG A 68 4.67 -0.79 -16.56
N THR A 69 4.51 -2.10 -16.57
CA THR A 69 5.60 -3.05 -16.29
C THR A 69 5.65 -4.15 -17.35
N ASP A 70 6.76 -4.91 -17.37
CA ASP A 70 6.89 -6.14 -18.16
C ASP A 70 5.99 -7.30 -17.66
N ARG A 71 5.14 -7.07 -16.65
CA ARG A 71 4.22 -8.05 -16.05
C ARG A 71 2.74 -7.64 -16.14
N GLY A 72 2.45 -6.45 -16.68
CA GLY A 72 1.12 -5.87 -16.71
C GLY A 72 1.08 -4.48 -16.07
N ASP A 73 0.01 -3.74 -16.37
CA ASP A 73 -0.20 -2.39 -15.88
C ASP A 73 -0.91 -2.41 -14.52
N VAL A 74 -0.41 -1.60 -13.58
CA VAL A 74 -0.96 -1.50 -12.23
C VAL A 74 -1.37 -0.05 -11.96
N GLY A 75 -2.53 0.14 -11.33
CA GLY A 75 -2.97 1.43 -10.82
C GLY A 75 -2.36 1.70 -9.45
N PHE A 76 -1.52 2.73 -9.30
CA PHE A 76 -1.09 3.21 -7.99
C PHE A 76 -1.98 4.35 -7.54
N VAL A 77 -2.63 4.20 -6.39
CA VAL A 77 -3.53 5.22 -5.85
C VAL A 77 -2.93 5.84 -4.60
N ASP A 78 -2.57 7.12 -4.71
CA ASP A 78 -2.07 7.91 -3.60
C ASP A 78 -3.26 8.44 -2.78
N LEU A 79 -3.50 7.84 -1.62
CA LEU A 79 -4.54 8.31 -0.71
C LEU A 79 -4.02 9.52 0.09
N PRO A 80 -4.90 10.46 0.44
CA PRO A 80 -4.54 11.56 1.31
C PRO A 80 -4.03 11.02 2.66
N GLY A 81 -2.96 11.61 3.20
CA GLY A 81 -2.35 11.11 4.43
C GLY A 81 -3.12 11.50 5.70
N TYR A 82 -3.07 10.67 6.75
CA TYR A 82 -3.75 10.95 8.03
C TYR A 82 -2.85 11.61 9.09
N GLY A 83 -3.42 11.83 10.28
CA GLY A 83 -2.68 12.26 11.47
C GLY A 83 -2.37 13.75 11.50
N TRP A 84 -3.22 14.58 10.91
CA TRP A 84 -3.12 16.03 11.03
C TRP A 84 -3.62 16.48 12.41
N ALA A 85 -2.70 16.61 13.37
CA ALA A 85 -3.02 17.17 14.69
C ALA A 85 -3.66 18.57 14.62
N LYS A 86 -3.45 19.31 13.51
CA LYS A 86 -3.89 20.70 13.31
C LYS A 86 -5.10 20.91 12.38
N VAL A 87 -5.71 19.86 11.81
CA VAL A 87 -6.95 20.05 11.01
C VAL A 87 -8.19 19.94 11.88
N SER A 88 -9.26 20.61 11.43
CA SER A 88 -10.55 20.63 12.10
C SER A 88 -11.19 19.23 12.17
N ARG A 89 -12.09 19.02 13.13
CA ARG A 89 -12.87 17.76 13.26
C ARG A 89 -13.64 17.44 11.97
N LYS A 90 -14.21 18.47 11.32
CA LYS A 90 -14.92 18.35 10.04
C LYS A 90 -14.00 17.85 8.92
N GLU A 91 -12.78 18.36 8.83
CA GLU A 91 -11.80 17.91 7.84
C GLU A 91 -11.33 16.47 8.11
N ARG A 92 -11.11 16.07 9.37
CA ARG A 92 -10.80 14.67 9.69
C ARG A 92 -11.92 13.72 9.30
N ALA A 93 -13.17 14.09 9.58
CA ALA A 93 -14.34 13.29 9.21
C ALA A 93 -14.51 13.18 7.68
N SER A 94 -14.35 14.30 6.95
CA SER A 94 -14.41 14.28 5.48
C SER A 94 -13.30 13.44 4.86
N TRP A 95 -12.07 13.53 5.40
CA TRP A 95 -10.95 12.69 4.99
C TRP A 95 -11.24 11.21 5.26
N GLY A 96 -11.71 10.89 6.47
CA GLY A 96 -12.08 9.52 6.86
C GLY A 96 -13.10 8.95 5.90
N LYS A 97 -14.17 9.71 5.61
CA LYS A 97 -15.19 9.32 4.65
C LYS A 97 -14.62 9.03 3.26
N LEU A 98 -13.73 9.88 2.74
CA LEU A 98 -13.11 9.66 1.41
C LEU A 98 -12.29 8.37 1.37
N VAL A 99 -11.42 8.17 2.37
CA VAL A 99 -10.53 7.01 2.46
C VAL A 99 -11.32 5.72 2.69
N GLU A 100 -12.27 5.74 3.63
CA GLU A 100 -13.17 4.60 3.88
C GLU A 100 -14.00 4.24 2.65
N SER A 101 -14.55 5.25 1.95
CA SER A 101 -15.33 5.01 0.73
C SER A 101 -14.49 4.36 -0.37
N TYR A 102 -13.24 4.81 -0.55
CA TYR A 102 -12.32 4.19 -1.51
C TYR A 102 -11.94 2.77 -1.09
N LEU A 103 -11.51 2.57 0.15
CA LEU A 103 -11.04 1.26 0.62
C LEU A 103 -12.15 0.20 0.67
N ALA A 104 -13.40 0.58 0.96
CA ALA A 104 -14.52 -0.35 1.02
C ALA A 104 -15.25 -0.51 -0.32
N GLY A 105 -15.21 0.50 -1.18
CA GLY A 105 -16.11 0.60 -2.33
C GLY A 105 -15.46 0.48 -3.69
N ARG A 106 -14.13 0.51 -3.81
CA ARG A 106 -13.42 0.46 -5.10
C ARG A 106 -13.23 -0.99 -5.58
N PRO A 107 -13.91 -1.45 -6.64
CA PRO A 107 -13.79 -2.84 -7.11
C PRO A 107 -12.39 -3.21 -7.60
N GLU A 108 -11.65 -2.24 -8.13
CA GLU A 108 -10.29 -2.43 -8.63
C GLU A 108 -9.24 -2.61 -7.52
N LEU A 109 -9.55 -2.24 -6.27
CA LEU A 109 -8.60 -2.28 -5.17
C LEU A 109 -8.20 -3.71 -4.84
N ARG A 110 -6.90 -4.01 -4.92
CA ARG A 110 -6.33 -5.32 -4.58
C ARG A 110 -5.50 -5.31 -3.29
N LEU A 111 -4.92 -4.18 -2.93
CA LEU A 111 -4.04 -4.09 -1.77
C LEU A 111 -3.94 -2.67 -1.21
N ALA A 112 -3.97 -2.55 0.11
CA ALA A 112 -3.66 -1.33 0.86
C ALA A 112 -2.24 -1.40 1.45
N ILE A 113 -1.33 -0.57 0.95
CA ILE A 113 0.00 -0.35 1.52
C ILE A 113 -0.06 0.75 2.57
N VAL A 114 0.10 0.37 3.84
CA VAL A 114 0.14 1.30 4.98
C VAL A 114 1.58 1.62 5.32
N LEU A 115 1.95 2.89 5.18
CA LEU A 115 3.30 3.37 5.42
C LEU A 115 3.45 3.83 6.86
N GLN A 116 4.53 3.39 7.49
CA GLN A 116 4.99 3.90 8.78
C GLN A 116 6.42 4.43 8.65
N ASP A 117 6.70 5.63 9.17
CA ASP A 117 8.07 6.17 9.22
C ASP A 117 8.74 5.47 10.38
N LEU A 118 9.79 4.69 10.10
CA LEU A 118 10.45 3.90 11.14
C LEU A 118 10.79 4.79 12.33
N ARG A 119 11.06 6.10 12.12
CA ARG A 119 11.47 7.08 13.14
C ARG A 119 10.44 7.42 14.20
N ARG A 120 9.18 7.07 13.98
CA ARG A 120 8.08 7.47 14.84
C ARG A 120 7.61 6.27 15.64
N ALA A 121 6.99 6.57 16.78
CA ALA A 121 6.22 5.57 17.50
C ALA A 121 4.96 5.22 16.70
N TRP A 122 4.51 3.98 16.86
CA TRP A 122 3.17 3.56 16.45
C TRP A 122 2.12 4.44 17.12
N SER A 123 1.07 4.76 16.37
CA SER A 123 0.01 5.67 16.79
C SER A 123 -1.35 4.99 16.80
N GLU A 124 -2.26 5.51 17.60
CA GLU A 124 -3.65 5.03 17.67
C GLU A 124 -4.35 5.08 16.31
N ASP A 125 -4.11 6.13 15.51
CA ASP A 125 -4.61 6.25 14.13
C ASP A 125 -4.19 5.03 13.27
N GLU A 126 -2.97 4.52 13.47
CA GLU A 126 -2.47 3.35 12.73
C GLU A 126 -3.15 2.06 13.22
N SER A 127 -3.33 1.91 14.53
CA SER A 127 -4.09 0.79 15.10
C SER A 127 -5.54 0.74 14.62
N LEU A 128 -6.24 1.88 14.64
CA LEU A 128 -7.62 1.99 14.18
C LEU A 128 -7.75 1.66 12.70
N LEU A 129 -6.82 2.15 11.88
CA LEU A 129 -6.78 1.83 10.45
C LEU A 129 -6.56 0.33 10.21
N LEU A 130 -5.61 -0.30 10.89
CA LEU A 130 -5.38 -1.74 10.73
C LEU A 130 -6.57 -2.56 11.20
N GLN A 131 -7.18 -2.20 12.33
CA GLN A 131 -8.41 -2.85 12.78
C GLN A 131 -9.52 -2.73 11.75
N TRP A 132 -9.71 -1.54 11.17
CA TRP A 132 -10.72 -1.32 10.14
C TRP A 132 -10.47 -2.16 8.88
N LEU A 133 -9.22 -2.21 8.40
CA LEU A 133 -8.85 -3.02 7.23
C LEU A 133 -9.17 -4.50 7.48
N ALA A 134 -8.85 -5.01 8.68
CA ALA A 134 -9.16 -6.37 9.08
C ALA A 134 -10.67 -6.62 9.14
N THR A 135 -11.45 -5.73 9.78
CA THR A 135 -12.92 -5.86 9.87
C THR A 135 -13.59 -5.81 8.49
N LYS A 136 -13.01 -5.09 7.53
CA LYS A 136 -13.55 -4.97 6.17
C LYS A 136 -12.96 -5.99 5.18
N ASN A 137 -12.10 -6.92 5.64
CA ASN A 137 -11.37 -7.87 4.80
C ASN A 137 -10.63 -7.20 3.64
N VAL A 138 -10.12 -5.98 3.84
CA VAL A 138 -9.31 -5.29 2.84
C VAL A 138 -7.86 -5.74 3.02
N PRO A 139 -7.25 -6.39 2.01
CA PRO A 139 -5.87 -6.84 2.13
C PRO A 139 -4.94 -5.68 2.41
N GLY A 140 -4.10 -5.81 3.44
CA GLY A 140 -3.18 -4.77 3.87
C GLY A 140 -1.75 -5.28 4.02
N ARG A 141 -0.76 -4.43 3.73
CA ARG A 141 0.65 -4.69 4.04
C ARG A 141 1.33 -3.43 4.58
N ILE A 142 2.20 -3.63 5.57
CA ILE A 142 2.92 -2.53 6.21
C ILE A 142 4.27 -2.31 5.54
N VAL A 143 4.57 -1.05 5.22
CA VAL A 143 5.87 -0.62 4.70
C VAL A 143 6.52 0.36 5.68
N LEU A 144 7.65 -0.03 6.26
CA LEU A 144 8.49 0.81 7.10
C LEU A 144 9.40 1.64 6.21
N THR A 145 9.27 2.95 6.27
CA THR A 145 10.06 3.88 5.46
C THR A 145 11.23 4.48 6.22
N LYS A 146 12.17 5.08 5.47
CA LYS A 146 13.31 5.87 5.98
C LYS A 146 14.22 5.06 6.90
N ILE A 147 14.40 3.78 6.61
CA ILE A 147 15.30 2.92 7.41
C ILE A 147 16.75 3.43 7.38
N ASP A 148 17.16 4.11 6.31
CA ASP A 148 18.46 4.73 6.13
C ASP A 148 18.76 5.84 7.16
N LYS A 149 17.73 6.40 7.80
CA LYS A 149 17.88 7.44 8.83
C LYS A 149 18.26 6.88 10.20
N LEU A 150 18.41 5.56 10.33
CA LEU A 150 18.90 4.93 11.54
C LEU A 150 20.14 4.07 11.33
N LYS A 151 20.98 4.05 12.36
CA LYS A 151 22.01 3.03 12.56
C LYS A 151 21.39 1.64 12.72
N LEU A 152 22.14 0.60 12.33
CA LEU A 152 21.68 -0.78 12.23
C LEU A 152 21.06 -1.33 13.52
N MET A 153 21.69 -1.12 14.69
CA MET A 153 21.17 -1.63 15.96
C MET A 153 19.82 -1.03 16.33
N LYS A 154 19.71 0.30 16.29
CA LYS A 154 18.45 1.01 16.54
C LYS A 154 17.38 0.65 15.50
N ARG A 155 17.78 0.35 14.26
CA ARG A 155 16.88 -0.10 13.19
C ARG A 155 16.25 -1.44 13.57
N LYS A 156 17.06 -2.43 13.94
CA LYS A 156 16.59 -3.77 14.35
C LYS A 156 15.64 -3.69 15.55
N GLU A 157 16.02 -2.94 16.58
CA GLU A 157 15.22 -2.73 17.78
C GLU A 157 13.83 -2.17 17.45
N ARG A 158 13.76 -1.13 16.61
CA ARG A 158 12.48 -0.53 16.24
C ARG A 158 11.63 -1.38 15.33
N ILE A 159 12.24 -2.10 14.39
CA ILE A 159 11.49 -3.06 13.56
C ILE A 159 10.86 -4.11 14.46
N HIS A 160 11.62 -4.68 15.40
CA HIS A 160 11.10 -5.67 16.35
C HIS A 160 9.93 -5.13 17.17
N LYS A 161 10.06 -3.92 17.70
CA LYS A 161 8.99 -3.27 18.47
C LYS A 161 7.73 -3.07 17.61
N LEU A 162 7.87 -2.50 16.42
CA LEU A 162 6.74 -2.22 15.54
C LEU A 162 6.07 -3.50 15.04
N THR A 163 6.83 -4.56 14.74
CA THR A 163 6.24 -5.85 14.34
C THR A 163 5.31 -6.40 15.41
N LYS A 164 5.64 -6.22 16.70
CA LYS A 164 4.75 -6.60 17.81
C LYS A 164 3.48 -5.73 17.86
N GLU A 165 3.62 -4.42 17.61
CA GLU A 165 2.49 -3.47 17.60
C GLU A 165 1.55 -3.68 16.41
N ILE A 166 2.07 -4.08 15.25
CA ILE A 166 1.31 -4.41 14.03
C ILE A 166 0.51 -5.72 14.19
N GLY A 167 1.10 -6.70 14.89
CA GLY A 167 0.53 -8.03 15.04
C GLY A 167 0.64 -8.91 13.78
N PRO A 168 0.20 -10.17 13.84
CA PRO A 168 0.43 -11.14 12.77
C PRO A 168 -0.48 -10.95 11.54
N GLY A 169 -1.62 -10.27 11.67
CA GLY A 169 -2.66 -10.19 10.63
C GLY A 169 -2.25 -9.50 9.32
N PHE A 170 -1.14 -8.76 9.30
CA PHE A 170 -0.63 -8.04 8.13
C PHE A 170 0.73 -8.57 7.64
N GLY A 171 1.15 -9.73 8.15
CA GLY A 171 2.45 -10.33 7.89
C GLY A 171 3.63 -9.47 8.38
N ASN A 172 4.85 -9.90 8.04
CA ASN A 172 6.03 -9.14 8.40
C ASN A 172 6.10 -7.80 7.61
N PRO A 173 6.44 -6.69 8.29
CA PRO A 173 6.55 -5.39 7.63
C PRO A 173 7.74 -5.35 6.67
N ILE A 174 7.56 -4.67 5.54
CA ILE A 174 8.61 -4.50 4.52
C ILE A 174 9.41 -3.24 4.84
N SER A 175 10.71 -3.39 5.07
CA SER A 175 11.62 -2.28 5.38
C SER A 175 12.17 -1.63 4.11
N THR A 176 12.03 -0.31 3.98
CA THR A 176 12.38 0.42 2.75
C THR A 176 13.18 1.71 2.98
N SER A 177 14.03 2.01 2.00
CA SER A 177 14.62 3.34 1.81
C SER A 177 14.41 3.80 0.37
N SER A 178 13.53 4.78 0.16
CA SER A 178 13.35 5.39 -1.17
C SER A 178 14.62 6.08 -1.68
N GLN A 179 15.52 6.49 -0.78
CA GLN A 179 16.79 7.14 -1.13
C GLN A 179 17.87 6.13 -1.55
N LYS A 180 17.91 4.96 -0.90
CA LYS A 180 18.93 3.93 -1.15
C LYS A 180 18.48 2.81 -2.09
N GLY A 181 17.17 2.69 -2.31
CA GLY A 181 16.58 1.61 -3.10
C GLY A 181 16.25 0.35 -2.28
N ASP A 182 16.63 0.31 -1.01
CA ASP A 182 16.41 -0.84 -0.12
C ASP A 182 14.92 -1.23 -0.09
N GLY A 183 14.63 -2.52 -0.28
CA GLY A 183 13.31 -3.14 -0.13
C GLY A 183 12.26 -2.77 -1.20
N LEU A 184 12.60 -1.94 -2.19
CA LEU A 184 11.66 -1.58 -3.26
C LEU A 184 11.26 -2.77 -4.13
N ASP A 185 12.18 -3.73 -4.31
CA ASP A 185 11.94 -4.99 -5.02
C ASP A 185 10.90 -5.85 -4.30
N LEU A 186 10.96 -5.93 -2.98
CA LEU A 186 10.00 -6.67 -2.17
C LEU A 186 8.62 -5.99 -2.17
N VAL A 187 8.57 -4.66 -2.10
CA VAL A 187 7.30 -3.92 -2.26
C VAL A 187 6.68 -4.21 -3.63
N TRP A 188 7.47 -4.16 -4.70
CA TRP A 188 6.98 -4.49 -6.04
C TRP A 188 6.50 -5.92 -6.18
N ARG A 189 7.25 -6.88 -5.63
CA ARG A 189 6.85 -8.29 -5.62
C ARG A 189 5.47 -8.45 -4.98
N THR A 190 5.28 -7.88 -3.79
CA THR A 190 4.00 -7.89 -3.09
C THR A 190 2.91 -7.19 -3.90
N CYS A 191 3.17 -6.03 -4.51
CA CYS A 191 2.17 -5.36 -5.35
C CYS A 191 1.71 -6.26 -6.51
N LEU A 192 2.65 -6.93 -7.20
CA LEU A 192 2.35 -7.82 -8.32
C LEU A 192 1.61 -9.09 -7.89
N GLU A 193 1.95 -9.68 -6.75
CA GLU A 193 1.25 -10.85 -6.20
C GLU A 193 -0.25 -10.57 -5.98
N TYR A 194 -0.59 -9.39 -5.49
CA TYR A 194 -1.99 -8.98 -5.28
C TYR A 194 -2.65 -8.48 -6.56
N ALA A 195 -1.90 -7.81 -7.45
CA ALA A 195 -2.43 -7.28 -8.70
C ALA A 195 -2.75 -8.40 -9.70
N PHE A 196 -1.90 -9.42 -9.76
CA PHE A 196 -1.98 -10.54 -10.68
C PHE A 196 -1.80 -11.85 -9.88
N PRO A 197 -2.80 -12.23 -9.07
CA PRO A 197 -2.76 -13.50 -8.36
C PRO A 197 -2.59 -14.62 -9.39
N ARG A 198 -1.74 -15.60 -9.09
CA ARG A 198 -1.70 -16.81 -9.89
C ARG A 198 -3.06 -17.50 -9.72
N GLU A 199 -3.67 -17.94 -10.80
CA GLU A 199 -4.78 -18.89 -10.71
C GLU A 199 -4.27 -20.07 -9.87
N GLU A 200 -4.96 -20.39 -8.78
CA GLU A 200 -4.76 -21.68 -8.13
C GLU A 200 -5.09 -22.74 -9.19
N GLU A 201 -4.11 -23.57 -9.55
CA GLU A 201 -4.42 -24.76 -10.35
C GLU A 201 -5.53 -25.50 -9.59
N PRO A 202 -6.67 -25.81 -10.23
CA PRO A 202 -7.71 -26.56 -9.56
C PRO A 202 -7.06 -27.84 -9.05
N GLU A 203 -7.15 -28.05 -7.74
CA GLU A 203 -6.69 -29.24 -7.06
C GLU A 203 -7.17 -30.43 -7.89
N THR A 204 -6.25 -31.09 -8.61
CA THR A 204 -6.60 -32.20 -9.46
C THR A 204 -7.21 -33.23 -8.51
N LEU A 205 -8.54 -33.38 -8.58
CA LEU A 205 -9.25 -34.50 -8.00
C LEU A 205 -8.58 -35.74 -8.56
N ILE A 206 -7.65 -36.30 -7.80
CA ILE A 206 -7.14 -37.65 -8.04
C ILE A 206 -8.41 -38.50 -7.93
N PRO A 207 -8.92 -39.09 -9.04
CA PRO A 207 -10.04 -39.99 -8.91
C PRO A 207 -9.61 -41.09 -7.94
N PRO A 208 -10.49 -41.51 -7.01
CA PRO A 208 -10.16 -42.64 -6.13
C PRO A 208 -9.69 -43.78 -7.02
N GLY A 209 -8.48 -44.27 -6.74
CA GLY A 209 -7.82 -45.30 -7.52
C GLY A 209 -8.76 -46.49 -7.70
N ASP A 210 -8.88 -46.94 -8.93
CA ASP A 210 -9.49 -48.21 -9.29
C ASP A 210 -8.69 -49.33 -8.60
N ASP A 211 -9.16 -49.82 -7.46
CA ASP A 211 -8.65 -51.03 -6.79
C ASP A 211 -9.11 -52.29 -7.56
N SER A 212 -8.84 -52.32 -8.86
CA SER A 212 -9.16 -53.44 -9.74
C SER A 212 -7.91 -54.25 -10.10
N PHE A 213 -7.03 -54.54 -9.14
CA PHE A 213 -6.03 -55.61 -9.26
C PHE A 213 -5.69 -56.22 -7.89
N ALA A 214 -6.52 -57.17 -7.47
CA ALA A 214 -6.08 -58.27 -6.62
C ALA A 214 -6.67 -59.56 -7.21
N VAL A 215 -5.79 -60.31 -7.89
CA VAL A 215 -5.99 -61.72 -8.26
C VAL A 215 -5.60 -62.58 -7.07
#